data_AF-A0A2R6MZW5-F1
#
_entry.id   AF-A0A2R6MZW5-F1
#
_cell.length_a   1.000
_cell.length_b   1.000
_cell.length_c   1.000
_cell.angle_alpha   90.00
_cell.angle_beta   90.00
_cell.angle_gamma   90.00
#
_symmetry.space_group_name_H-M   'P 1'
#
loop_
_entity.id
_entity.type
_entity.pdbx_description
1 polymer ?
#
loop_
_entity_poly.entity_id
_entity_poly.type
_entity_poly.pdbx_seq_one_letter_code
_entity_poly.pdbx_strand_id
1 'polypeptide(L)' 'MRPDDRGVSEGMSVAALVLLTVVVTASVGIGVLLADEEGENKLGAEFSFQHFSDRQALLITYEDGGNLSANSVVARGTPR' A
#
# COMPACT_ATOMS: atom_id res chain seq x y z
N MET A 1 -23.85 -35.83 -36.68
CA MET A 1 -23.20 -34.82 -35.81
C MET A 1 -24.27 -34.28 -34.87
N ARG A 2 -24.13 -34.49 -33.56
CA ARG A 2 -25.12 -34.04 -32.57
C ARG A 2 -24.93 -32.53 -32.32
N PRO A 3 -25.99 -31.71 -32.33
CA PRO A 3 -25.91 -30.27 -32.04
C PRO A 3 -25.41 -29.95 -30.63
N ASP A 4 -25.51 -30.92 -29.72
CA ASP A 4 -25.22 -30.76 -28.29
C ASP A 4 -23.74 -30.51 -27.98
N ASP A 5 -22.82 -30.96 -28.84
CA ASP A 5 -21.37 -30.83 -28.61
C ASP A 5 -20.85 -29.39 -28.81
N ARG A 6 -21.52 -28.56 -29.62
CA ARG A 6 -21.07 -27.17 -29.87
C ARG A 6 -21.36 -26.24 -28.69
N GLY A 7 -22.55 -26.33 -28.11
CA GLY A 7 -22.92 -25.51 -26.95
C GLY A 7 -22.02 -25.77 -25.73
N VAL A 8 -21.54 -27.00 -25.59
CA VAL A 8 -20.61 -27.39 -24.52
C VAL A 8 -19.23 -26.77 -24.70
N SER A 9 -18.67 -26.73 -25.92
CA SER A 9 -17.36 -26.11 -26.15
C SER A 9 -17.38 -24.58 -26.03
N GLU A 10 -18.41 -23.90 -26.53
CA GLU A 10 -18.53 -22.44 -26.40
C GLU A 10 -18.75 -22.01 -24.95
N GLY A 11 -19.64 -22.70 -24.22
CA GLY A 11 -19.88 -22.44 -22.80
C GLY A 11 -18.66 -22.73 -21.92
N MET A 12 -17.89 -23.77 -22.24
CA MET A 12 -16.69 -24.13 -21.48
C MET A 12 -15.59 -23.08 -21.60
N SER A 13 -15.39 -22.48 -22.79
CA SER A 13 -14.43 -21.39 -22.96
C SER A 13 -14.82 -20.14 -22.19
N VAL A 14 -16.10 -19.76 -22.23
CA VAL A 14 -16.60 -18.60 -21.48
C VAL A 14 -16.47 -18.84 -19.97
N ALA A 15 -16.84 -20.04 -19.50
CA ALA A 15 -16.71 -20.40 -18.08
C ALA A 15 -15.25 -20.35 -17.61
N ALA A 16 -14.30 -20.83 -18.42
CA ALA A 16 -12.88 -20.75 -18.10
C ALA A 16 -12.38 -19.30 -17.99
N LEU A 17 -12.82 -18.42 -18.89
CA LEU A 17 -12.46 -17.00 -18.85
C LEU A 17 -13.02 -16.31 -17.60
N VAL A 18 -14.30 -16.54 -17.27
CA VAL A 18 -14.93 -15.97 -16.08
C VAL A 18 -14.21 -16.45 -14.81
N LEU A 19 -13.91 -17.75 -14.73
CA LEU A 19 -13.17 -18.32 -13.60
C LEU A 19 -11.79 -17.65 -13.44
N LEU A 20 -11.05 -17.49 -14.54
CA LEU A 20 -9.75 -16.83 -14.54
C LEU A 20 -9.86 -15.38 -14.06
N THR A 21 -10.84 -14.63 -14.56
CA THR A 21 -11.09 -13.25 -14.12
C THR A 21 -11.34 -13.19 -12.62
N VAL A 22 -12.21 -14.06 -12.10
CA VAL A 22 -12.50 -14.13 -10.65
C VAL A 22 -11.23 -14.42 -9.84
N VAL A 23 -10.40 -15.37 -10.29
CA VAL A 23 -9.13 -15.71 -9.62
C VAL A 23 -8.17 -14.52 -9.61
N VAL A 24 -8.01 -13.83 -10.74
CA VAL A 24 -7.12 -12.66 -10.85
C VAL A 24 -7.62 -11.53 -9.95
N THR A 25 -8.90 -11.19 -10.02
CA THR A 25 -9.51 -10.14 -9.18
C THR A 25 -9.39 -10.48 -7.70
N ALA A 26 -9.65 -11.72 -7.30
CA ALA A 26 -9.49 -12.16 -5.92
C ALA A 26 -8.03 -12.08 -5.46
N SER A 27 -7.08 -12.52 -6.30
CA SER A 27 -5.64 -12.48 -5.99
C SER A 27 -5.16 -11.05 -5.76
N VAL A 28 -5.52 -10.12 -6.65
CA VAL A 28 -5.16 -8.70 -6.53
C VAL A 28 -5.86 -8.06 -5.32
N GLY A 29 -7.16 -8.33 -5.13
CA GLY A 29 -7.91 -7.81 -4.00
C GLY A 29 -7.35 -8.25 -2.65
N ILE A 30 -7.02 -9.54 -2.50
CA ILE A 30 -6.36 -10.07 -1.31
C ILE A 30 -4.97 -9.46 -1.13
N GLY A 31 -4.18 -9.36 -2.20
CA GLY A 31 -2.85 -8.75 -2.15
C GLY A 31 -2.89 -7.31 -1.66
N VAL A 32 -3.87 -6.51 -2.10
CA VAL A 32 -4.07 -5.13 -1.64
C VAL A 32 -4.50 -5.09 -0.17
N LEU A 33 -5.44 -5.96 0.26
CA LEU A 33 -5.88 -6.01 1.66
C LEU A 33 -4.75 -6.42 2.63
N LEU A 34 -3.79 -7.21 2.17
CA LEU A 34 -2.62 -7.64 2.95
C LEU A 34 -1.41 -6.70 2.81
N ALA A 35 -1.42 -5.79 1.83
CA ALA A 35 -0.31 -4.88 1.58
C ALA A 35 -0.23 -3.72 2.59
N ASP A 36 -1.24 -3.52 3.44
CA ASP A 36 -1.35 -2.31 4.27
C ASP A 36 -0.82 -2.46 5.71
N GLU A 37 -0.32 -3.62 6.13
CA GLU A 37 0.17 -3.78 7.51
C GLU A 37 1.66 -3.40 7.71
N GLU A 38 2.43 -3.23 6.63
CA GLU A 38 3.86 -2.86 6.71
C GLU A 38 4.14 -1.39 6.34
N GLY A 39 3.13 -0.64 5.89
CA GLY A 39 3.28 0.69 5.28
C GLY A 39 2.64 1.87 6.02
N GLU A 40 1.74 1.63 6.99
CA GLU A 40 0.92 2.68 7.61
C GLU A 40 1.68 3.58 8.63
N ASN A 41 3.01 3.70 8.53
CA ASN A 41 3.75 4.71 9.29
C ASN A 41 5.06 5.18 8.64
N LYS A 42 5.10 5.28 7.31
CA LYS A 42 6.21 5.94 6.63
C LYS A 42 5.64 7.00 5.71
N LEU A 43 5.54 8.22 6.23
CA LEU A 43 5.87 9.39 5.39
C LEU A 43 7.14 8.98 4.66
N GLY A 44 7.03 8.64 3.37
CA GLY A 44 8.15 8.14 2.58
C GLY A 44 9.13 9.29 2.38
N ALA A 45 9.91 9.55 3.42
CA ALA A 45 10.67 10.76 3.63
C ALA A 45 11.86 10.43 4.53
N GLU A 46 12.98 11.07 4.24
CA GLU A 46 14.19 11.01 5.04
C GLU A 46 14.03 11.97 6.23
N PHE A 47 14.19 11.45 7.45
CA PHE A 47 14.23 12.25 8.68
C PHE A 47 15.63 12.25 9.27
N SER A 48 16.21 13.43 9.45
CA SER A 48 17.49 13.61 10.13
C SER A 48 17.31 14.37 11.44
N PHE A 49 18.04 13.93 12.48
CA PHE A 49 17.97 14.46 13.83
C PHE A 49 19.34 14.96 14.27
N GLN A 50 19.43 16.24 14.59
CA GLN A 50 20.65 16.85 15.09
C GLN A 50 20.41 17.51 16.44
N HIS A 51 21.09 17.00 17.47
CA HIS A 51 21.02 17.54 18.83
C HIS A 51 22.23 18.46 19.10
N PHE A 52 21.93 19.68 19.53
CA PHE A 52 22.94 20.66 19.94
C PHE A 52 22.97 20.77 21.45
N SER A 53 23.91 20.08 22.09
CA SER A 53 24.05 20.05 23.55
C SER A 53 24.29 21.43 24.16
N ASP A 54 25.00 22.32 23.46
CA ASP A 54 25.29 23.68 23.94
C ASP A 54 24.05 24.59 24.01
N ARG A 55 23.02 24.29 23.19
CA ARG A 55 21.83 25.13 23.04
C ARG A 55 20.55 24.46 23.49
N GLN A 56 20.64 23.22 23.99
CA GLN A 56 19.49 22.38 24.33
C GLN A 56 18.44 22.36 23.21
N ALA A 57 18.90 22.34 21.97
CA ALA A 57 18.06 22.44 20.78
C ALA A 57 18.13 21.15 19.96
N LEU A 58 16.99 20.74 19.42
CA LEU A 58 16.87 19.62 18.49
C LEU A 58 16.42 20.17 17.14
N LEU A 59 17.24 19.96 16.11
CA LEU A 59 16.86 20.21 14.72
C LEU A 59 16.36 18.90 14.12
N ILE A 60 15.16 18.97 13.53
CA ILE A 60 14.54 17.87 12.80
C ILE A 60 14.44 18.33 11.35
N THR A 61 15.10 17.60 10.46
CA THR A 61 15.08 17.87 9.01
C THR A 61 14.24 16.82 8.32
N TYR A 62 13.35 17.28 7.42
CA TYR A 62 12.47 16.46 6.59
C TYR A 62 12.85 16.66 5.12
N GLU A 63 13.29 15.59 4.46
CA GLU A 63 13.74 15.62 3.06
C GLU A 63 13.10 14.49 2.25
N ASP A 64 13.01 14.69 0.93
CA ASP A 64 12.48 13.73 -0.04
C ASP A 64 11.08 13.16 0.28
N GLY A 65 10.28 13.93 1.03
CA GLY A 65 8.99 13.51 1.53
C GLY A 65 7.79 14.10 0.77
N GLY A 66 6.65 13.44 0.92
CA GLY A 66 5.36 13.92 0.43
C GLY A 66 4.89 15.22 1.08
N ASN A 67 3.79 15.78 0.57
CA ASN A 67 3.25 17.02 1.12
C ASN A 67 2.73 16.82 2.56
N LEU A 68 3.29 17.56 3.51
CA LEU A 68 2.82 17.58 4.89
C LEU A 68 1.65 18.55 5.03
N SER A 69 0.50 18.06 5.50
CA SER A 69 -0.63 18.93 5.81
C SER A 69 -0.33 19.75 7.08
N ALA A 70 -0.84 20.99 7.13
CA ALA A 70 -0.76 21.76 8.36
C ALA A 70 -1.43 20.98 9.51
N ASN A 71 -0.85 21.05 10.71
CA ASN A 71 -1.33 20.37 11.92
C ASN A 71 -1.29 18.83 11.89
N SER A 72 -0.51 18.21 10.98
CA SER A 72 -0.34 16.74 10.93
C SER A 72 0.99 16.25 11.53
N VAL A 73 1.77 17.11 12.17
CA VAL A 73 3.11 16.78 12.68
C VAL A 73 3.19 17.09 14.17
N VAL A 74 3.54 16.08 14.97
CA VAL A 74 3.75 16.20 16.42
C VAL A 74 5.11 15.64 16.77
N ALA A 75 6.01 16.48 17.28
CA ALA A 75 7.26 16.05 17.89
C ALA A 75 7.05 15.87 19.40
N ARG A 76 7.41 14.69 19.93
CA ARG A 76 7.42 14.43 21.38
C ARG A 76 8.83 14.08 21.82
N GLY A 77 9.31 14.78 22.85
CA GLY A 77 10.56 14.45 23.54
C GLY A 77 10.26 13.97 24.96
N THR A 78 10.99 12.97 25.43
CA THR A 78 10.96 12.60 26.85
C THR A 78 11.77 13.65 27.63
N PRO A 79 11.18 14.38 28.60
CA PRO A 79 11.95 15.27 29.45
C PRO A 79 12.96 14.42 30.25
N ARG A 80 14.24 14.79 30.18
CA ARG A 80 15.30 14.26 31.03
C ARG A 80 15.85 15.38 31.89
#